data_AF-A0A941DP87-F1
#
_entry.id   AF-A0A941DP87-F1
#
_cell.length_a   1.000
_cell.length_b   1.000
_cell.length_c   1.000
_cell.angle_alpha   90.00
_cell.angle_beta   90.00
_cell.angle_gamma   90.00
#
_symmetry.space_group_name_H-M   'P 1'
#
loop_
_entity.id
_entity.type
_entity.pdbx_description
1 polymer ?
#
loop_
_entity_poly.entity_id
_entity_poly.type
_entity_poly.pdbx_seq_one_letter_code
_entity_poly.pdbx_strand_id
1 'polypeptide(L)'
;AEFPALPAPLRQVLGYKAASLDRVVAELVACSLQTSPQLCHVAMPVMRDKRCMAIDGYHPSAVGAALWAEQLLTMYVGKHKNLCS
;
A
#
# COMPACT_ATOMS: atom_id res chain seq x y z
N ALA A 1 2.09 -6.56 -6.07
CA ALA A 1 2.73 -5.49 -6.88
C ALA A 1 2.92 -5.98 -8.30
N GLU A 2 2.59 -5.17 -9.31
CA GLU A 2 2.55 -5.64 -10.71
C GLU A 2 3.86 -5.42 -11.49
N PHE A 3 4.76 -4.55 -11.00
CA PHE A 3 6.09 -4.24 -11.58
C PHE A 3 6.16 -4.38 -13.12
N PRO A 4 5.36 -3.62 -13.88
CA PRO A 4 5.12 -3.88 -15.30
C PRO A 4 6.38 -3.68 -16.17
N ALA A 5 7.34 -2.86 -15.73
CA ALA A 5 8.63 -2.71 -16.40
C ALA A 5 9.54 -3.94 -16.30
N LEU A 6 9.24 -4.89 -15.40
CA LEU A 6 10.11 -6.04 -15.16
C LEU A 6 9.57 -7.30 -15.85
N PRO A 7 10.43 -8.06 -16.56
CA PRO A 7 10.02 -9.31 -17.18
C PRO A 7 9.80 -10.40 -16.12
N ALA A 8 9.13 -11.47 -16.54
CA ALA A 8 9.18 -12.72 -15.78
C ALA A 8 10.58 -13.34 -15.89
N PRO A 9 11.13 -13.95 -14.82
CA PRO A 9 10.50 -14.21 -13.52
C PRO A 9 10.67 -13.09 -12.48
N LEU A 10 11.42 -12.04 -12.80
CA LEU A 10 11.84 -11.02 -11.84
C LEU A 10 10.66 -10.28 -11.20
N ARG A 11 9.63 -9.93 -11.99
CA ARG A 11 8.42 -9.29 -11.45
C ARG A 11 7.70 -10.16 -10.41
N GLN A 12 7.69 -11.49 -10.58
CA GLN A 12 7.09 -12.40 -9.61
C GLN A 12 7.90 -12.46 -8.33
N VAL A 13 9.22 -12.61 -8.43
CA VAL A 13 10.11 -12.66 -7.26
C VAL A 13 9.98 -11.40 -6.40
N LEU A 14 10.00 -10.22 -7.03
CA LEU A 14 9.79 -8.97 -6.31
C LEU A 14 8.36 -8.84 -5.78
N GLY A 15 7.36 -9.31 -6.52
CA GLY A 15 5.98 -9.38 -6.06
C GLY A 15 5.83 -10.20 -4.78
N TYR A 16 6.44 -11.38 -4.71
CA TYR A 16 6.45 -12.23 -3.52
C TYR A 16 7.21 -11.61 -2.36
N LYS A 17 8.37 -11.00 -2.63
CA LYS A 17 9.13 -10.30 -1.59
C LYS A 17 8.33 -9.14 -1.01
N ALA A 18 7.67 -8.35 -1.85
CA ALA A 18 6.82 -7.24 -1.41
C ALA A 18 5.64 -7.74 -0.56
N ALA A 19 4.96 -8.81 -0.97
CA ALA A 19 3.88 -9.42 -0.19
C ALA A 19 4.36 -9.96 1.17
N SER A 20 5.54 -10.58 1.20
CA SER A 20 6.15 -11.06 2.46
C SER A 20 6.45 -9.92 3.43
N LEU A 21 7.04 -8.83 2.92
CA LEU A 21 7.32 -7.64 3.73
C LEU A 21 6.04 -6.97 4.24
N ASP A 22 5.02 -6.81 3.39
CA ASP A 22 3.74 -6.22 3.78
C ASP A 22 3.06 -7.02 4.90
N ARG A 23 3.07 -8.36 4.80
CA ARG A 23 2.57 -9.24 5.86
C ARG A 23 3.31 -9.02 7.19
N VAL A 24 4.64 -8.95 7.16
CA VAL A 24 5.44 -8.73 8.38
C VAL A 24 5.13 -7.36 9.00
N VAL A 25 4.94 -6.32 8.18
CA VAL A 25 4.53 -5.00 8.68
C VAL A 25 3.16 -5.07 9.36
N ALA A 26 2.19 -5.76 8.75
CA ALA A 26 0.86 -5.94 9.35
C ALA A 26 0.93 -6.65 10.71
N GLU A 27 1.74 -7.70 10.82
CA GLU A 27 2.00 -8.43 12.07
C GLU A 27 2.63 -7.54 13.14
N LEU A 28 3.65 -6.76 12.78
CA LEU A 28 4.30 -5.82 13.69
C LEU A 28 3.34 -4.75 14.21
N VAL A 29 2.47 -4.23 13.34
CA VAL A 29 1.43 -3.27 13.75
C VAL A 29 0.47 -3.93 14.74
N ALA A 30 -0.01 -5.15 14.45
CA ALA A 30 -0.92 -5.88 15.32
C ALA A 30 -0.32 -6.12 16.73
N CYS A 31 0.95 -6.53 16.79
CA CYS A 31 1.68 -6.70 18.05
C CYS A 31 1.85 -5.39 18.85
N SER A 32 1.89 -4.25 18.15
CA SER A 32 2.12 -2.93 18.76
C SER A 32 0.85 -2.20 19.19
N LEU A 33 -0.35 -2.75 18.91
CA LEU A 33 -1.61 -2.05 19.19
C LEU A 33 -1.85 -1.77 20.69
N GLN A 34 -1.29 -2.58 21.59
CA GLN A 34 -1.43 -2.36 23.04
C GLN A 34 -0.71 -1.09 23.49
N THR A 35 0.49 -0.82 22.94
CA THR A 35 1.29 0.36 23.30
C THR A 35 1.01 1.55 22.39
N SER A 36 0.52 1.29 21.17
CA SER A 36 0.25 2.30 20.13
C SER A 36 -1.08 2.01 19.43
N PRO A 37 -2.24 2.23 20.09
CA PRO A 37 -3.56 1.91 19.53
C PRO A 37 -3.87 2.70 18.25
N GLN A 38 -3.21 3.84 18.05
CA GLN A 38 -3.37 4.67 16.86
C GLN A 38 -2.64 4.12 15.63
N LEU A 39 -1.70 3.19 15.78
CA LEU A 39 -0.93 2.63 14.67
C LEU A 39 -1.79 1.77 13.74
N CYS A 40 -1.75 2.03 12.44
CA CYS A 40 -2.58 1.33 11.44
C CYS A 40 -1.71 0.84 10.29
N HIS A 41 -1.93 -0.41 9.87
CA HIS A 41 -1.40 -0.92 8.60
C HIS A 41 -2.39 -0.56 7.49
N VAL A 42 -1.86 0.00 6.41
CA VAL A 42 -2.64 0.30 5.20
C VAL A 42 -1.94 -0.40 4.02
N ALA A 43 -2.61 -1.41 3.48
CA ALA A 43 -2.12 -2.11 2.31
C ALA A 43 -2.10 -1.19 1.07
N MET A 44 -1.11 -1.39 0.20
CA MET A 44 -1.01 -0.69 -1.07
C MET A 44 -2.22 -1.05 -1.97
N PRO A 45 -2.90 -0.08 -2.61
CA PRO A 45 -4.02 -0.38 -3.49
C PRO A 45 -3.56 -1.15 -4.73
N VAL A 46 -4.45 -1.96 -5.28
CA VAL A 46 -4.21 -2.69 -6.52
C VAL A 46 -4.35 -1.75 -7.72
N MET A 47 -3.23 -1.39 -8.35
CA MET A 47 -3.19 -0.49 -9.51
C MET A 47 -3.10 -1.29 -10.82
N ARG A 48 -4.25 -1.79 -11.32
CA ARG A 48 -4.32 -2.59 -12.58
C ARG A 48 -4.30 -1.74 -13.85
N ASP A 49 -4.67 -0.47 -13.74
CA ASP A 49 -4.70 0.44 -14.88
C ASP A 49 -3.28 0.94 -15.17
N LYS A 50 -2.83 0.80 -16.43
CA LYS A 50 -1.52 1.28 -16.88
C LYS A 50 -1.32 2.78 -16.63
N ARG A 51 -2.39 3.57 -16.63
CA ARG A 51 -2.35 5.01 -16.34
C ARG A 51 -1.90 5.30 -14.91
N CYS A 52 -1.98 4.35 -13.99
CA CYS A 52 -1.48 4.49 -12.62
C CYS A 52 0.04 4.42 -12.53
N MET A 53 0.74 4.06 -13.61
CA MET A 53 2.19 4.02 -13.67
C MET A 53 2.75 5.22 -14.42
N ALA A 54 3.88 5.74 -13.97
CA ALA A 54 4.64 6.74 -14.69
C ALA A 54 5.23 6.15 -15.97
N ILE A 55 5.76 7.02 -16.84
CA ILE A 55 6.35 6.63 -18.14
C ILE A 55 7.53 5.66 -18.02
N ASP A 56 8.19 5.61 -16.85
CA ASP A 56 9.26 4.66 -16.58
C ASP A 56 8.77 3.23 -16.28
N GLY A 57 7.45 3.05 -16.13
CA GLY A 57 6.83 1.76 -15.81
C GLY A 57 7.17 1.23 -14.41
N TYR A 58 7.71 2.07 -13.53
CA TYR A 58 8.17 1.69 -12.19
C TYR A 58 7.50 2.50 -11.09
N HIS A 59 7.49 3.82 -11.19
CA HIS A 59 6.87 4.69 -10.19
C HIS A 59 5.37 4.86 -10.42
N PRO A 60 4.57 5.12 -9.37
CA PRO A 60 3.20 5.55 -9.57
C PRO A 60 3.16 6.89 -10.33
N SER A 61 2.23 7.03 -11.26
CA SER A 61 1.91 8.33 -11.86
C SER A 61 1.15 9.21 -10.85
N ALA A 62 0.82 10.44 -11.24
CA ALA A 62 -0.09 11.28 -10.47
C ALA A 62 -1.45 10.59 -10.19
N VAL A 63 -1.96 9.81 -11.15
CA VAL A 63 -3.20 9.03 -10.98
C VAL A 63 -3.01 7.93 -9.95
N GLY A 64 -1.90 7.18 -10.03
CA GLY A 64 -1.59 6.14 -9.05
C GLY A 64 -1.39 6.69 -7.63
N ALA A 65 -0.70 7.82 -7.52
CA ALA A 65 -0.49 8.50 -6.25
C ALA A 65 -1.80 9.02 -5.64
N ALA A 66 -2.73 9.54 -6.46
CA ALA A 66 -4.04 9.98 -6.00
C ALA A 66 -4.87 8.82 -5.44
N LEU A 67 -4.92 7.68 -6.14
CA LEU A 67 -5.59 6.46 -5.63
C LEU A 67 -5.01 5.99 -4.30
N TRP A 68 -3.69 6.09 -4.14
CA TRP A 68 -3.05 5.76 -2.87
C TRP A 68 -3.43 6.75 -1.75
N ALA A 69 -3.44 8.05 -2.04
CA ALA A 69 -3.87 9.07 -1.09
C ALA A 69 -5.34 8.88 -0.65
N GLU A 70 -6.24 8.51 -1.57
CA GLU A 70 -7.64 8.20 -1.26
C GLU A 70 -7.78 7.00 -0.33
N GLN A 71 -7.01 5.93 -0.55
CA GLN A 71 -6.98 4.77 0.33
C GLN A 71 -6.49 5.16 1.74
N LEU A 72 -5.42 5.95 1.82
CA LEU A 72 -4.89 6.46 3.09
C LEU A 72 -5.92 7.31 3.83
N LEU A 73 -6.58 8.23 3.14
CA LEU A 73 -7.62 9.08 3.71
C LEU A 73 -8.81 8.25 4.22
N THR A 74 -9.25 7.26 3.44
CA THR A 74 -10.34 6.35 3.83
C THR A 74 -10.02 5.61 5.12
N MET A 75 -8.81 5.06 5.23
CA MET A 75 -8.35 4.35 6.42
C MET A 75 -8.17 5.30 7.61
N TYR A 76 -7.59 6.47 7.39
CA TYR A 76 -7.41 7.50 8.41
C TYR A 76 -8.75 7.93 8.99
N VAL A 77 -9.69 8.35 8.14
CA VAL A 77 -11.03 8.77 8.57
C VAL A 77 -11.76 7.60 9.27
N GLY A 78 -11.70 6.39 8.73
CA GLY A 78 -12.33 5.21 9.36
C GLY A 78 -11.81 4.95 10.78
N LYS A 79 -10.51 5.14 11.00
CA LYS A 79 -9.88 4.93 12.31
C LYS A 79 -10.05 6.09 13.29
N HIS A 80 -10.15 7.32 12.77
CA HIS A 80 -10.13 8.55 13.55
C HIS A 80 -11.49 9.27 13.64
N LYS A 81 -12.58 8.70 13.10
CA LYS A 81 -13.95 9.21 13.22
C LYS A 81 -14.47 9.39 14.66
N ASN A 82 -13.75 8.87 15.67
CA ASN A 82 -14.08 9.02 17.10
C ASN A 82 -13.30 10.16 17.81
N LEU A 83 -12.61 11.05 17.08
CA LEU A 83 -11.83 12.16 17.67
C LEU A 83 -12.52 13.53 17.63
N CYS A 84 -13.70 13.63 17.02
CA CYS A 84 -14.48 14.87 16.90
C CYS A 84 -15.90 14.77 17.51
N SER A 85 -16.08 13.92 18.52
CA SER A 85 -17.32 13.82 19.31
C SER A 85 -17.04 14.03 20.79
#